data_AF-I7ZP84-F1
#
_entry.id   AF-I7ZP84-F1
#
_cell.length_a   1.000
_cell.length_b   1.000
_cell.length_c   1.000
_cell.angle_alpha   90.00
_cell.angle_beta   90.00
_cell.angle_gamma   90.00
#
_symmetry.space_group_name_H-M   'P 1'
#
loop_
_entity.id
_entity.type
_entity.pdbx_description
1 polymer ?
#
loop_
_entity_poly.entity_id
_entity_poly.type
_entity_poly.pdbx_seq_one_letter_code
_entity_poly.pdbx_strand_id
1 'polypeptide(L)'
;MINDASCDLELPSTYVSQSSTYQFLQAPLSSDILLYPSDLRLALIKSKIYRLLHSESGREKPESTRMQRILELDQELSALESSFPAHCQPHVFATPDCPLYAFHDLSMRGVTLHLDYYYCVKRIHEANAASGTQYSFSSGMGLSYQTSRCMLLYINQVRTFITWHSFWIYAQWLLSAVISLFYHCMANPTSSTFSGDLEILENTRDIFTSLMRNTEEGKCIAPFYITEAFVDKLIQFAKQSYMRATAI
;
A
#
# COMPACT_ATOMS: atom_id res chain seq x y z
N MET A 1 3.26 -18.22 14.32
CA MET A 1 4.08 -17.04 13.99
C MET A 1 5.08 -16.87 15.10
N ILE A 2 6.38 -16.74 14.80
CA ILE A 2 7.39 -16.43 15.81
C ILE A 2 7.11 -15.01 16.33
N ASN A 3 7.23 -14.78 17.64
CA ASN A 3 7.09 -13.46 18.22
C ASN A 3 8.39 -12.69 18.00
N ASP A 4 8.33 -11.56 17.31
CA ASP A 4 9.47 -10.68 17.06
C ASP A 4 10.18 -10.25 18.35
N ALA A 5 9.47 -10.15 19.48
CA ALA A 5 10.08 -9.87 20.78
C ALA A 5 11.00 -11.01 21.30
N SER A 6 10.94 -12.18 20.65
CA SER A 6 11.78 -13.34 20.94
C SER A 6 12.95 -13.47 19.97
N CYS A 7 13.10 -12.55 19.02
CA CYS A 7 14.20 -12.53 18.06
C CYS A 7 15.06 -11.28 18.27
N ASP A 8 16.38 -11.43 18.12
CA ASP A 8 17.24 -10.28 17.90
C ASP A 8 17.02 -9.77 16.47
N LEU A 9 16.41 -8.60 16.36
CA LEU A 9 16.08 -7.93 15.11
C LEU A 9 16.89 -6.64 14.93
N GLU A 10 17.96 -6.46 15.70
CA GLU A 10 18.85 -5.31 15.54
C GLU A 10 19.52 -5.38 14.17
N LEU A 11 19.35 -4.32 13.38
CA LEU A 11 20.01 -4.20 12.10
C LEU A 11 21.50 -3.86 12.33
N PRO A 12 22.42 -4.43 11.54
CA PRO A 12 23.82 -4.02 11.57
C PRO A 12 23.94 -2.50 11.37
N SER A 13 24.87 -1.86 12.08
CA SER A 13 25.12 -0.41 11.95
C SER A 13 25.49 0.01 10.52
N THR A 14 26.01 -0.93 9.72
CA THR A 14 26.35 -0.74 8.30
C THR A 14 25.15 -0.86 7.36
N TYR A 15 23.96 -1.26 7.84
CA TYR A 15 22.81 -1.54 6.97
C TYR A 15 22.44 -0.33 6.12
N VAL A 16 22.31 0.85 6.72
CA VAL A 16 21.89 2.06 6.00
C VAL A 16 22.96 2.49 4.99
N SER A 17 24.23 2.49 5.37
CA SER A 17 25.33 2.91 4.50
C SER A 17 25.57 1.97 3.32
N GLN A 18 25.30 0.67 3.49
CA GLN A 18 25.46 -0.33 2.44
C GLN A 18 24.22 -0.44 1.53
N SER A 19 23.04 -0.07 2.02
CA SER A 19 21.80 -0.24 1.27
C SER A 19 21.29 1.03 0.57
N SER A 20 21.67 2.24 1.00
CA SER A 20 21.04 3.50 0.61
C SER A 20 21.12 3.84 -0.89
N THR A 21 22.27 3.63 -1.55
CA THR A 21 22.44 4.01 -2.97
C THR A 21 21.65 3.12 -3.94
N TYR A 22 21.42 1.86 -3.58
CA TYR A 22 20.79 0.84 -4.42
C TYR A 22 19.32 0.55 -4.04
N GLN A 23 18.73 1.36 -3.15
CA GLN A 23 17.35 1.15 -2.67
C GLN A 23 16.30 1.48 -3.72
N PHE A 24 16.55 2.54 -4.51
CA PHE A 24 15.54 3.12 -5.37
C PHE A 24 15.83 2.92 -6.85
N LEU A 25 17.08 3.15 -7.28
CA LEU A 25 17.41 3.27 -8.69
C LEU A 25 17.97 1.98 -9.27
N GLN A 26 17.77 1.79 -10.58
CA GLN A 26 18.43 0.72 -11.32
C GLN A 26 19.95 0.96 -11.35
N ALA A 27 20.72 0.00 -10.82
CA ALA A 27 22.16 -0.01 -10.91
C ALA A 27 22.67 -1.46 -11.03
N PRO A 28 23.85 -1.68 -11.63
CA PRO A 28 24.46 -3.00 -11.67
C PRO A 28 24.65 -3.51 -10.24
N LEU A 29 24.09 -4.68 -9.96
CA LEU A 29 24.19 -5.31 -8.65
C LEU A 29 25.50 -6.08 -8.58
N SER A 30 26.28 -5.86 -7.52
CA SER A 30 27.39 -6.76 -7.20
C SER A 30 26.84 -8.12 -6.79
N SER A 31 27.53 -9.20 -7.17
CA SER A 31 27.22 -10.58 -6.76
C SER A 31 27.27 -10.78 -5.25
N ASP A 32 27.95 -9.88 -4.54
CA ASP A 32 28.22 -9.99 -3.10
C ASP A 32 27.14 -9.29 -2.25
N ILE A 33 26.15 -8.65 -2.88
CA ILE A 33 25.11 -7.89 -2.19
C ILE A 33 23.84 -8.75 -2.07
N LEU A 34 23.45 -9.06 -0.84
CA LEU A 34 22.13 -9.60 -0.54
C LEU A 34 21.08 -8.49 -0.62
N LEU A 35 20.24 -8.52 -1.65
CA LEU A 35 19.11 -7.59 -1.78
C LEU A 35 17.85 -8.20 -1.22
N TYR A 36 17.28 -7.52 -0.24
CA TYR A 36 15.92 -7.79 0.20
C TYR A 36 14.92 -7.14 -0.76
N PRO A 37 13.72 -7.73 -0.95
CA PRO A 37 12.68 -7.16 -1.80
C PRO A 37 12.25 -5.73 -1.40
N SER A 38 12.50 -5.33 -0.14
CA SER A 38 12.18 -4.01 0.42
C SER A 38 13.30 -3.50 1.36
N ASP A 39 13.04 -2.44 2.11
CA ASP A 39 13.87 -1.95 3.23
C ASP A 39 13.49 -2.70 4.52
N LEU A 40 14.49 -3.27 5.21
CA LEU A 40 14.28 -3.99 6.47
C LEU A 40 13.73 -3.08 7.57
N ARG A 41 14.05 -1.78 7.54
CA ARG A 41 13.48 -0.80 8.47
C ARG A 41 11.96 -0.71 8.30
N LEU A 42 11.45 -0.77 7.08
CA LEU A 42 9.99 -0.87 6.83
C LEU A 42 9.41 -2.19 7.30
N ALA A 43 10.14 -3.31 7.19
CA ALA A 43 9.70 -4.59 7.73
C ALA A 43 9.54 -4.54 9.27
N LEU A 44 10.50 -3.93 9.97
CA LEU A 44 10.42 -3.71 11.42
C LEU A 44 9.26 -2.78 11.80
N ILE A 45 9.05 -1.69 11.07
CA ILE A 45 7.92 -0.79 11.28
C ILE A 45 6.59 -1.53 11.04
N LYS A 46 6.45 -2.32 9.97
CA LYS A 46 5.25 -3.15 9.71
C LYS A 46 4.96 -4.09 10.88
N SER A 47 5.99 -4.74 11.43
CA SER A 47 5.85 -5.59 12.61
C SER A 47 5.38 -4.80 13.83
N LYS A 48 6.00 -3.64 14.12
CA LYS A 48 5.58 -2.75 15.21
C LYS A 48 4.12 -2.32 15.05
N ILE A 49 3.70 -1.89 13.86
CA ILE A 49 2.32 -1.53 13.55
C ILE A 49 1.37 -2.69 13.88
N TYR A 50 1.69 -3.90 13.42
CA TYR A 50 0.86 -5.06 13.72
C TYR A 50 0.78 -5.31 15.23
N ARG A 51 1.92 -5.44 15.91
CA ARG A 51 1.99 -5.77 17.34
C ARG A 51 1.33 -4.70 18.22
N LEU A 52 1.57 -3.43 17.94
CA LEU A 52 1.15 -2.32 18.79
C LEU A 52 -0.29 -1.88 18.54
N LEU A 53 -0.80 -2.02 17.32
CA LEU A 53 -2.10 -1.47 16.91
C LEU A 53 -3.12 -2.53 16.47
N HIS A 54 -2.69 -3.60 15.80
CA HIS A 54 -3.61 -4.54 15.14
C HIS A 54 -3.69 -5.92 15.77
N SER A 55 -2.75 -6.28 16.63
CA SER A 55 -2.82 -7.50 17.44
C SER A 55 -3.97 -7.38 18.45
N GLU A 56 -4.45 -8.52 18.95
CA GLU A 56 -5.48 -8.57 19.99
C GLU A 56 -5.08 -7.72 21.20
N SER A 57 -3.88 -7.95 21.74
CA SER A 57 -3.33 -7.18 22.86
C SER A 57 -3.06 -5.70 22.56
N GLY A 58 -2.87 -5.34 21.28
CA GLY A 58 -2.75 -3.96 20.82
C GLY A 58 -4.09 -3.24 20.80
N ARG A 59 -5.14 -3.93 20.34
CA ARG A 59 -6.52 -3.40 20.27
C ARG A 59 -7.16 -3.22 21.64
N GLU A 60 -6.82 -4.07 22.60
CA GLU A 60 -7.30 -3.98 23.99
C GLU A 60 -6.71 -2.81 24.79
N LYS A 61 -5.72 -2.10 24.24
CA LYS A 61 -5.11 -0.96 24.96
C LYS A 61 -6.06 0.24 25.05
N PRO A 62 -5.93 1.05 26.12
CA PRO A 62 -6.69 2.29 26.24
C PRO A 62 -6.50 3.21 25.02
N GLU A 63 -7.53 3.99 24.69
CA GLU A 63 -7.51 4.91 23.54
C GLU A 63 -6.30 5.86 23.59
N SER A 64 -5.98 6.43 24.75
CA SER A 64 -4.82 7.32 24.93
C SER A 64 -3.50 6.64 24.57
N THR A 65 -3.30 5.39 24.99
CA THR A 65 -2.12 4.60 24.66
C THR A 65 -2.07 4.26 23.17
N ARG A 66 -3.21 3.97 22.55
CA ARG A 66 -3.28 3.70 21.10
C ARG A 66 -2.97 4.94 20.28
N MET A 67 -3.50 6.10 20.67
CA MET A 67 -3.22 7.38 20.03
C MET A 67 -1.74 7.75 20.15
N GLN A 68 -1.16 7.59 21.35
CA GLN A 68 0.28 7.79 21.54
C GLN A 68 1.11 6.91 20.59
N ARG A 69 0.78 5.62 20.48
CA ARG A 69 1.48 4.69 19.57
C ARG A 69 1.31 5.07 18.10
N ILE A 70 0.14 5.57 17.70
CA ILE A 70 -0.08 6.08 16.35
C ILE A 70 0.88 7.24 16.06
N LEU A 71 0.94 8.23 16.95
CA LEU A 71 1.84 9.38 16.80
C LEU A 71 3.32 8.98 16.76
N GLU A 72 3.73 8.06 17.63
CA GLU A 72 5.11 7.53 17.66
C GLU A 72 5.46 6.80 16.35
N LEU A 73 4.54 6.00 15.82
CA LEU A 73 4.73 5.27 14.56
C LEU A 73 4.73 6.20 13.34
N ASP A 74 3.88 7.23 13.32
CA ASP A 74 3.86 8.26 12.28
C ASP A 74 5.19 9.03 12.26
N GLN A 75 5.72 9.38 13.44
CA GLN A 75 7.02 10.04 13.57
C GLN A 75 8.16 9.13 13.09
N GLU A 76 8.17 7.86 13.49
CA GLU A 76 9.18 6.88 13.08
C GLU A 76 9.17 6.68 11.55
N LEU A 77 7.98 6.57 10.95
CA LEU A 77 7.81 6.42 9.51
C LEU A 77 8.24 7.67 8.73
N SER A 78 7.91 8.86 9.23
CA SER A 78 8.30 10.15 8.63
C SER A 78 9.82 10.37 8.70
N ALA A 79 10.46 9.97 9.82
CA ALA A 79 11.90 10.02 9.97
C ALA A 79 12.61 9.06 8.99
N LEU A 80 12.03 7.87 8.77
CA LEU A 80 12.53 6.94 7.77
C LEU A 80 12.41 7.51 6.36
N GLU A 81 11.27 8.07 5.98
CA GLU A 81 11.09 8.72 4.68
C GLU A 81 12.10 9.84 4.45
N SER A 82 12.32 10.68 5.47
CA SER A 82 13.28 11.79 5.41
C SER A 82 14.72 11.32 5.21
N SER A 83 15.03 10.05 5.48
CA SER A 83 16.34 9.46 5.23
C SER A 83 16.56 9.05 3.77
N PHE A 84 15.50 9.01 2.95
CA PHE A 84 15.59 8.68 1.52
C PHE A 84 16.01 9.90 0.68
N PRO A 85 16.63 9.68 -0.49
CA PRO A 85 16.92 10.75 -1.44
C PRO A 85 15.64 11.53 -1.78
N ALA A 86 15.70 12.87 -1.80
CA ALA A 86 14.52 13.72 -1.95
C ALA A 86 13.66 13.40 -3.19
N HIS A 87 14.28 13.03 -4.32
CA HIS A 87 13.59 12.67 -5.56
C HIS A 87 13.00 11.24 -5.55
N CYS A 88 13.32 10.45 -4.53
CA CYS A 88 12.86 9.08 -4.33
C CYS A 88 11.90 8.96 -3.14
N GLN A 89 11.45 10.06 -2.55
CA GLN A 89 10.53 10.00 -1.41
C GLN A 89 9.11 9.64 -1.90
N PRO A 90 8.40 8.70 -1.23
CA PRO A 90 7.07 8.25 -1.65
C PRO A 90 6.09 9.39 -1.94
N HIS A 91 6.04 10.44 -1.11
CA HIS A 91 5.06 11.52 -1.30
C HIS A 91 5.19 12.26 -2.66
N VAL A 92 6.37 12.23 -3.30
CA VAL A 92 6.60 12.82 -4.63
C VAL A 92 5.80 12.07 -5.70
N PHE A 93 5.52 10.79 -5.50
CA PHE A 93 4.80 9.91 -6.42
C PHE A 93 3.31 9.78 -6.11
N ALA A 94 2.85 10.29 -4.97
CA ALA A 94 1.49 10.14 -4.48
C ALA A 94 0.50 11.16 -5.10
N THR A 95 0.70 11.57 -6.35
CA THR A 95 -0.14 12.57 -7.04
C THR A 95 -0.61 12.07 -8.41
N PRO A 96 -1.87 12.35 -8.81
CA PRO A 96 -2.38 11.98 -10.15
C PRO A 96 -1.54 12.55 -11.30
N ASP A 97 -0.98 13.74 -11.09
CA ASP A 97 -0.20 14.49 -12.09
C ASP A 97 1.30 14.15 -12.07
N CYS A 98 1.72 13.15 -11.29
CA CYS A 98 3.12 12.73 -11.24
C CYS A 98 3.57 12.28 -12.65
N PRO A 99 4.60 12.90 -13.24
CA PRO A 99 4.96 12.63 -14.61
C PRO A 99 5.53 11.22 -14.76
N LEU A 100 5.14 10.52 -15.84
CA LEU A 100 5.54 9.13 -16.10
C LEU A 100 7.06 8.89 -16.05
N TYR A 101 7.87 9.88 -16.45
CA TYR A 101 9.33 9.76 -16.40
C TYR A 101 9.88 9.62 -14.99
N ALA A 102 9.17 10.09 -13.95
CA ALA A 102 9.61 9.97 -12.56
C ALA A 102 9.75 8.49 -12.14
N PHE A 103 8.99 7.60 -12.78
CA PHE A 103 8.99 6.17 -12.49
C PHE A 103 10.03 5.39 -13.30
N HIS A 104 10.62 5.97 -14.34
CA HIS A 104 11.48 5.27 -15.29
C HIS A 104 12.73 4.69 -14.62
N ASP A 105 13.32 5.45 -13.70
CA ASP A 105 14.58 5.07 -13.06
C ASP A 105 14.35 4.20 -11.81
N LEU A 106 13.09 3.96 -11.42
CA LEU A 106 12.76 3.13 -10.26
C LEU A 106 13.08 1.66 -10.55
N SER A 107 13.76 1.05 -9.60
CA SER A 107 13.93 -0.40 -9.52
C SER A 107 12.68 -1.06 -8.94
N MET A 108 12.54 -2.38 -9.15
CA MET A 108 11.49 -3.18 -8.52
C MET A 108 11.50 -3.05 -6.98
N ARG A 109 12.69 -2.90 -6.39
CA ARG A 109 12.89 -2.67 -4.97
C ARG A 109 12.39 -1.29 -4.54
N GLY A 110 12.68 -0.24 -5.31
CA GLY A 110 12.15 1.11 -5.06
C GLY A 110 10.62 1.15 -5.12
N VAL A 111 10.03 0.48 -6.12
CA VAL A 111 8.58 0.31 -6.22
C VAL A 111 8.02 -0.39 -4.97
N THR A 112 8.66 -1.47 -4.54
CA THR A 112 8.23 -2.23 -3.37
C THR A 112 8.36 -1.43 -2.08
N LEU A 113 9.41 -0.62 -1.95
CA LEU A 113 9.62 0.28 -0.82
C LEU A 113 8.49 1.31 -0.72
N HIS A 114 8.13 1.97 -1.82
CA HIS A 114 7.02 2.93 -1.83
C HIS A 114 5.70 2.27 -1.42
N LEU A 115 5.41 1.06 -1.93
CA LEU A 115 4.21 0.31 -1.56
C LEU A 115 4.20 -0.09 -0.08
N ASP A 116 5.35 -0.48 0.46
CA ASP A 116 5.48 -0.76 1.89
C ASP A 116 5.26 0.49 2.74
N TYR A 117 5.78 1.65 2.31
CA TYR A 117 5.54 2.92 2.98
C TYR A 117 4.04 3.27 3.00
N TYR A 118 3.37 3.27 1.84
CA TYR A 118 1.94 3.55 1.76
C TYR A 118 1.11 2.58 2.60
N TYR A 119 1.51 1.30 2.61
CA TYR A 119 0.88 0.31 3.45
C TYR A 119 1.05 0.62 4.94
N CYS A 120 2.23 1.02 5.40
CA CYS A 120 2.44 1.45 6.78
C CYS A 120 1.54 2.64 7.15
N VAL A 121 1.53 3.71 6.36
CA VAL A 121 0.67 4.90 6.56
C VAL A 121 -0.79 4.48 6.67
N LYS A 122 -1.27 3.69 5.71
CA LYS A 122 -2.63 3.17 5.68
C LYS A 122 -2.96 2.39 6.96
N ARG A 123 -2.10 1.45 7.36
CA ARG A 123 -2.34 0.58 8.51
C ARG A 123 -2.31 1.34 9.83
N ILE A 124 -1.48 2.38 9.96
CA ILE A 124 -1.48 3.26 11.13
C ILE A 124 -2.83 3.99 11.24
N HIS A 125 -3.30 4.62 10.16
CA HIS A 125 -4.54 5.40 10.20
C HIS A 125 -5.82 4.54 10.23
N GLU A 126 -5.80 3.31 9.72
CA GLU A 126 -6.88 2.34 9.94
C GLU A 126 -7.04 1.99 11.42
N ALA A 127 -5.95 1.90 12.18
CA ALA A 127 -6.04 1.70 13.62
C ALA A 127 -6.61 2.92 14.34
N ASN A 128 -6.38 4.13 13.81
CA ASN A 128 -6.97 5.36 14.37
C ASN A 128 -8.50 5.36 14.21
N ALA A 129 -9.00 4.89 13.06
CA ALA A 129 -10.42 4.71 12.84
C ALA A 129 -11.06 3.81 13.91
N ALA A 130 -10.40 2.73 14.34
CA ALA A 130 -10.93 1.84 15.37
C ALA A 130 -10.85 2.38 16.81
N SER A 131 -10.42 3.62 17.05
CA SER A 131 -10.18 4.18 18.40
C SER A 131 -11.40 4.80 19.08
N GLY A 132 -12.53 4.95 18.37
CA GLY A 132 -13.86 5.15 19.00
C GLY A 132 -14.32 6.59 19.22
N THR A 133 -13.44 7.60 19.15
CA THR A 133 -13.90 9.01 19.10
C THR A 133 -14.36 9.40 17.69
N GLN A 134 -15.54 10.02 17.55
CA GLN A 134 -16.12 10.37 16.25
C GLN A 134 -15.19 11.24 15.37
N TYR A 135 -14.39 12.11 15.99
CA TYR A 135 -13.39 12.95 15.31
C TYR A 135 -12.17 12.14 14.83
N SER A 136 -11.60 11.26 15.66
CA SER A 136 -10.47 10.39 15.28
C SER A 136 -10.90 9.30 14.29
N PHE A 137 -12.16 8.88 14.37
CA PHE A 137 -12.80 7.96 13.43
C PHE A 137 -12.87 8.58 12.03
N SER A 138 -13.40 9.80 11.93
CA SER A 138 -13.55 10.50 10.64
C SER A 138 -12.21 10.88 10.01
N SER A 139 -11.26 11.39 10.80
CA SER A 139 -9.94 11.80 10.29
C SER A 139 -9.06 10.60 9.92
N GLY A 140 -9.02 9.55 10.77
CA GLY A 140 -8.24 8.34 10.52
C GLY A 140 -8.74 7.53 9.33
N MET A 141 -10.05 7.36 9.19
CA MET A 141 -10.62 6.74 7.99
C MET A 141 -10.36 7.56 6.73
N GLY A 142 -10.50 8.89 6.81
CA GLY A 142 -10.22 9.77 5.68
C GLY A 142 -8.79 9.57 5.16
N LEU A 143 -7.81 9.52 6.05
CA LEU A 143 -6.40 9.31 5.70
C LEU A 143 -6.12 7.90 5.18
N SER A 144 -6.72 6.85 5.77
CA SER A 144 -6.49 5.48 5.28
C SER A 144 -7.08 5.25 3.88
N TYR A 145 -8.25 5.84 3.60
CA TYR A 145 -8.86 5.80 2.27
C TYR A 145 -8.07 6.64 1.26
N GLN A 146 -7.66 7.85 1.64
CA GLN A 146 -6.79 8.68 0.81
C GLN A 146 -5.47 7.94 0.48
N THR A 147 -4.86 7.28 1.45
CA THR A 147 -3.63 6.50 1.23
C THR A 147 -3.89 5.31 0.31
N SER A 148 -5.03 4.63 0.46
CA SER A 148 -5.43 3.53 -0.43
C SER A 148 -5.61 4.00 -1.87
N ARG A 149 -6.20 5.19 -2.06
CA ARG A 149 -6.32 5.87 -3.36
C ARG A 149 -4.94 6.17 -3.96
N CYS A 150 -4.03 6.78 -3.20
CA CYS A 150 -2.66 7.04 -3.66
C CYS A 150 -1.93 5.75 -4.03
N MET A 151 -2.10 4.68 -3.25
CA MET A 151 -1.47 3.39 -3.51
C MET A 151 -1.95 2.75 -4.81
N LEU A 152 -3.25 2.82 -5.15
CA LEU A 152 -3.77 2.31 -6.42
C LEU A 152 -3.37 3.18 -7.61
N LEU A 153 -3.39 4.51 -7.47
CA LEU A 153 -2.86 5.41 -8.48
C LEU A 153 -1.41 5.08 -8.79
N TYR A 154 -0.59 4.90 -7.75
CA TYR A 154 0.80 4.49 -7.87
C TYR A 154 0.94 3.15 -8.61
N ILE A 155 0.17 2.12 -8.20
CA ILE A 155 0.16 0.80 -8.86
C ILE A 155 -0.19 0.91 -10.34
N ASN A 156 -1.17 1.75 -10.70
CA ASN A 156 -1.56 1.97 -12.09
C ASN A 156 -0.41 2.56 -12.92
N GLN A 157 0.43 3.42 -12.33
CA GLN A 157 1.63 3.97 -12.99
C GLN A 157 2.74 2.92 -13.15
N VAL A 158 2.96 2.09 -12.13
CA VAL A 158 4.01 1.06 -12.14
C VAL A 158 3.54 -0.30 -12.65
N ARG A 159 2.42 -0.35 -13.38
CA ARG A 159 1.77 -1.61 -13.81
C ARG A 159 2.68 -2.57 -14.57
N THR A 160 3.71 -2.06 -15.26
CA THR A 160 4.71 -2.85 -15.99
C THR A 160 5.56 -3.74 -15.09
N PHE A 161 5.67 -3.41 -13.80
CA PHE A 161 6.34 -4.26 -12.80
C PHE A 161 5.48 -5.47 -12.38
N ILE A 162 4.18 -5.46 -12.65
CA ILE A 162 3.28 -6.57 -12.33
C ILE A 162 3.35 -7.58 -13.48
N THR A 163 4.02 -8.69 -13.22
CA THR A 163 4.18 -9.81 -14.14
C THR A 163 3.74 -11.09 -13.45
N TRP A 164 3.72 -12.20 -14.18
CA TRP A 164 3.39 -13.49 -13.58
C TRP A 164 4.40 -13.93 -12.51
N HIS A 165 5.66 -13.51 -12.66
CA HIS A 165 6.73 -13.78 -11.71
C HIS A 165 6.63 -12.93 -10.45
N SER A 166 6.15 -11.69 -10.58
CA SER A 166 6.18 -10.68 -9.51
C SER A 166 4.82 -10.45 -8.84
N PHE A 167 3.73 -11.02 -9.36
CA PHE A 167 2.37 -10.84 -8.83
C PHE A 167 2.30 -10.98 -7.30
N TRP A 168 2.87 -12.05 -6.76
CA TRP A 168 2.77 -12.36 -5.32
C TRP A 168 3.50 -11.36 -4.44
N ILE A 169 4.49 -10.65 -4.98
CA ILE A 169 5.15 -9.56 -4.28
C ILE A 169 4.10 -8.45 -4.08
N TYR A 170 3.35 -8.10 -5.12
CA TYR A 170 2.40 -6.97 -5.09
C TYR A 170 1.01 -7.26 -4.52
N ALA A 171 0.62 -8.53 -4.48
CA ALA A 171 -0.76 -8.95 -4.18
C ALA A 171 -1.29 -8.39 -2.85
N GLN A 172 -0.47 -8.38 -1.80
CA GLN A 172 -0.88 -7.88 -0.49
C GLN A 172 -1.29 -6.40 -0.54
N TRP A 173 -0.45 -5.54 -1.09
CA TRP A 173 -0.70 -4.10 -1.13
C TRP A 173 -1.89 -3.78 -2.03
N LEU A 174 -1.90 -4.37 -3.23
CA LEU A 174 -2.97 -4.23 -4.20
C LEU A 174 -4.34 -4.58 -3.60
N LEU A 175 -4.51 -5.82 -3.12
CA LEU A 175 -5.80 -6.29 -2.62
C LEU A 175 -6.22 -5.52 -1.38
N SER A 176 -5.27 -5.17 -0.51
CA SER A 176 -5.55 -4.34 0.66
C SER A 176 -6.11 -2.98 0.25
N ALA A 177 -5.47 -2.27 -0.69
CA ALA A 177 -5.97 -0.97 -1.17
C ALA A 177 -7.32 -1.08 -1.89
N VAL A 178 -7.48 -2.05 -2.79
CA VAL A 178 -8.75 -2.30 -3.50
C VAL A 178 -9.90 -2.44 -2.51
N ILE A 179 -9.72 -3.28 -1.49
CA ILE A 179 -10.75 -3.51 -0.47
C ILE A 179 -11.08 -2.23 0.29
N SER A 180 -10.07 -1.47 0.73
CA SER A 180 -10.31 -0.23 1.48
C SER A 180 -10.97 0.86 0.64
N LEU A 181 -10.56 1.04 -0.63
CA LEU A 181 -11.20 2.02 -1.51
C LEU A 181 -12.64 1.60 -1.87
N PHE A 182 -12.88 0.31 -2.11
CA PHE A 182 -14.23 -0.24 -2.28
C PHE A 182 -15.12 0.06 -1.06
N TYR A 183 -14.63 -0.19 0.17
CA TYR A 183 -15.40 0.13 1.37
C TYR A 183 -15.71 1.62 1.48
N HIS A 184 -14.79 2.49 1.08
CA HIS A 184 -15.05 3.92 1.02
C HIS A 184 -16.21 4.26 0.07
N CYS A 185 -16.21 3.71 -1.15
CA CYS A 185 -17.27 3.89 -2.14
C CYS A 185 -18.62 3.36 -1.63
N MET A 186 -18.62 2.22 -0.92
CA MET A 186 -19.82 1.64 -0.32
C MET A 186 -20.38 2.51 0.82
N ALA A 187 -19.50 3.07 1.65
CA ALA A 187 -19.88 3.90 2.79
C ALA A 187 -20.33 5.32 2.36
N ASN A 188 -19.79 5.84 1.27
CA ASN A 188 -20.04 7.21 0.79
C ASN A 188 -20.44 7.24 -0.69
N PRO A 189 -21.56 6.59 -1.07
CA PRO A 189 -21.94 6.45 -2.48
C PRO A 189 -22.15 7.80 -3.18
N THR A 190 -22.64 8.83 -2.50
CA THR A 190 -22.90 10.16 -3.08
C THR A 190 -21.74 11.13 -2.95
N SER A 191 -20.55 10.66 -2.56
CA SER A 191 -19.35 11.50 -2.47
C SER A 191 -18.98 12.09 -3.84
N SER A 192 -18.48 13.32 -3.86
CA SER A 192 -17.92 13.93 -5.06
C SER A 192 -16.72 13.17 -5.63
N THR A 193 -16.04 12.36 -4.81
CA THR A 193 -14.90 11.52 -5.23
C THR A 193 -15.32 10.17 -5.78
N PHE A 194 -16.59 9.76 -5.65
CA PHE A 194 -17.04 8.40 -5.96
C PHE A 194 -16.72 7.98 -7.39
N SER A 195 -16.94 8.85 -8.37
CA SER A 195 -16.64 8.57 -9.79
C SER A 195 -15.15 8.33 -10.03
N GLY A 196 -14.29 9.19 -9.47
CA GLY A 196 -12.84 9.04 -9.59
C GLY A 196 -12.32 7.79 -8.85
N ASP A 197 -12.88 7.47 -7.69
CA ASP A 197 -12.54 6.25 -6.95
C ASP A 197 -12.91 4.98 -7.71
N LEU A 198 -14.08 5.01 -8.37
CA LEU A 198 -14.54 3.92 -9.21
C LEU A 198 -13.66 3.75 -10.46
N GLU A 199 -13.26 4.86 -11.09
CA GLU A 199 -12.33 4.85 -12.22
C GLU A 199 -10.97 4.25 -11.84
N ILE A 200 -10.45 4.57 -10.64
CA ILE A 200 -9.21 3.97 -10.13
C ILE A 200 -9.34 2.44 -9.99
N LEU A 201 -10.48 1.95 -9.48
CA LEU A 201 -10.75 0.51 -9.38
C LEU A 201 -10.86 -0.14 -10.76
N GLU A 202 -11.54 0.52 -11.71
CA GLU A 202 -11.66 0.05 -13.10
C GLU A 202 -10.29 -0.04 -13.78
N ASN A 203 -9.47 1.00 -13.67
CA ASN A 203 -8.09 1.00 -14.16
C ASN A 203 -7.26 -0.12 -13.53
N THR A 204 -7.47 -0.40 -12.24
CA THR A 204 -6.79 -1.49 -11.53
C THR A 204 -7.21 -2.86 -12.06
N ARG A 205 -8.50 -3.08 -12.31
CA ARG A 205 -9.01 -4.31 -12.96
C ARG A 205 -8.37 -4.49 -14.35
N ASP A 206 -8.30 -3.41 -15.13
CA ASP A 206 -7.82 -3.43 -16.52
C ASP A 206 -6.34 -3.83 -16.64
N ILE A 207 -5.53 -3.64 -15.59
CA ILE A 207 -4.18 -4.22 -15.50
C ILE A 207 -4.26 -5.74 -15.71
N PHE A 208 -5.14 -6.43 -14.99
CA PHE A 208 -5.27 -7.89 -15.05
C PHE A 208 -5.90 -8.35 -16.35
N THR A 209 -6.88 -7.60 -16.88
CA THR A 209 -7.42 -7.84 -18.22
C THR A 209 -6.32 -7.79 -19.28
N SER A 210 -5.43 -6.79 -19.21
CA SER A 210 -4.28 -6.66 -20.12
C SER A 210 -3.28 -7.81 -19.94
N LEU A 211 -2.92 -8.17 -18.70
CA LEU A 211 -2.00 -9.28 -18.43
C LEU A 211 -2.51 -10.61 -18.97
N MET A 212 -3.81 -10.91 -18.80
CA MET A 212 -4.42 -12.11 -19.35
C MET A 212 -4.35 -12.17 -20.88
N ARG A 213 -4.54 -11.02 -21.57
CA ARG A 213 -4.45 -10.93 -23.03
C ARG A 213 -3.02 -11.15 -23.55
N ASN A 214 -2.02 -10.72 -22.78
CA ASN A 214 -0.61 -10.77 -23.17
C ASN A 214 0.11 -12.04 -22.73
N THR A 215 -0.58 -12.96 -22.04
CA THR A 215 0.03 -14.23 -21.64
C THR A 215 0.15 -15.14 -22.87
N GLU A 216 1.40 -15.40 -23.31
CA GLU A 216 1.69 -16.24 -24.46
C GLU A 216 1.04 -17.64 -24.32
N GLU A 217 0.38 -18.06 -25.40
CA GLU A 217 -0.10 -19.43 -25.66
C GLU A 217 -0.81 -20.15 -24.49
N GLY A 218 -2.05 -19.76 -24.22
CA GLY A 218 -3.03 -20.63 -23.53
C GLY A 218 -2.82 -20.88 -22.04
N LYS A 219 -1.79 -20.30 -21.42
CA LYS A 219 -1.59 -20.38 -19.96
C LYS A 219 -2.48 -19.37 -19.26
N CYS A 220 -3.66 -19.82 -18.85
CA CYS A 220 -4.51 -19.08 -17.94
C CYS A 220 -3.85 -19.01 -16.55
N ILE A 221 -3.36 -17.82 -16.16
CA ILE A 221 -2.72 -17.62 -14.86
C ILE A 221 -3.81 -17.37 -13.81
N ALA A 222 -4.01 -18.35 -12.92
CA ALA A 222 -5.06 -18.31 -11.90
C ALA A 222 -5.10 -17.02 -11.08
N PRO A 223 -3.97 -16.52 -10.56
CA PRO A 223 -3.97 -15.24 -9.86
C PRO A 223 -4.56 -14.07 -10.65
N PHE A 224 -4.40 -14.02 -11.99
CA PHE A 224 -4.85 -12.87 -12.78
C PHE A 224 -6.35 -12.85 -12.97
N TYR A 225 -6.96 -13.95 -13.44
CA TYR A 225 -8.41 -13.97 -13.63
C TYR A 225 -9.18 -13.95 -12.31
N ILE A 226 -8.62 -14.51 -11.24
CA ILE A 226 -9.22 -14.42 -9.90
C ILE A 226 -9.20 -12.97 -9.41
N THR A 227 -8.05 -12.28 -9.54
CA THR A 227 -7.96 -10.88 -9.12
C THR A 227 -8.86 -10.00 -9.96
N GLU A 228 -8.88 -10.16 -11.28
CA GLU A 228 -9.76 -9.42 -12.19
C GLU A 228 -11.23 -9.59 -11.81
N ALA A 229 -11.71 -10.83 -11.69
CA ALA A 229 -13.11 -11.12 -11.35
C ALA A 229 -13.48 -10.61 -9.94
N PHE A 230 -12.53 -10.67 -9.00
CA PHE A 230 -12.72 -10.12 -7.66
C PHE A 230 -12.90 -8.60 -7.71
N VAL A 231 -12.00 -7.87 -8.38
CA VAL A 231 -12.10 -6.40 -8.49
C VAL A 231 -13.36 -6.00 -9.27
N ASP A 232 -13.69 -6.68 -10.37
CA ASP A 232 -14.93 -6.41 -11.13
C ASP A 232 -16.18 -6.59 -10.26
N LYS A 233 -16.20 -7.62 -9.41
CA LYS A 233 -17.33 -7.83 -8.50
C LYS A 233 -17.50 -6.70 -7.49
N LEU A 234 -16.40 -6.17 -6.95
CA LEU A 234 -16.44 -5.03 -6.05
C LEU A 234 -16.93 -3.76 -6.75
N ILE A 235 -16.49 -3.51 -7.99
CA ILE A 235 -16.96 -2.40 -8.83
C ILE A 235 -18.48 -2.49 -9.04
N GLN A 236 -19.01 -3.68 -9.35
CA GLN A 236 -20.45 -3.88 -9.50
C GLN A 236 -21.23 -3.54 -8.22
N PHE A 237 -20.73 -3.96 -7.06
CA PHE A 237 -21.37 -3.63 -5.78
C PHE A 237 -21.32 -2.13 -5.46
N ALA A 238 -20.20 -1.46 -5.74
CA ALA A 238 -20.10 -0.01 -5.58
C ALA A 238 -21.07 0.73 -6.51
N LYS A 239 -21.19 0.33 -7.79
CA LYS A 239 -22.18 0.92 -8.71
C LYS A 239 -23.61 0.74 -8.20
N GLN A 240 -23.92 -0.43 -7.62
CA GLN A 240 -25.23 -0.68 -7.01
C GLN A 240 -25.50 0.18 -5.79
N SER A 241 -24.51 0.45 -4.93
CA SER A 241 -24.70 1.36 -3.78
C SER A 241 -25.01 2.78 -4.24
N TYR A 242 -24.33 3.27 -5.28
CA TYR A 242 -24.62 4.58 -5.89
C TYR A 242 -26.05 4.66 -6.45
N MET A 243 -26.47 3.69 -7.25
CA MET A 243 -27.82 3.66 -7.80
C MET A 243 -28.89 3.64 -6.70
N ARG A 244 -28.68 2.88 -5.63
CA ARG A 244 -29.61 2.84 -4.48
C ARG A 244 -29.67 4.16 -3.73
N ALA A 245 -28.54 4.86 -3.58
CA ALA A 245 -28.47 6.13 -2.87
C ALA A 245 -29.06 7.31 -3.66
N THR A 246 -29.13 7.21 -4.99
CA THR A 246 -29.63 8.27 -5.89
C THR A 246 -31.04 8.04 -6.42
N ALA A 247 -31.65 6.87 -6.13
CA ALA A 247 -33.02 6.54 -6.52
C ALA A 247 -34.11 7.14 -5.60
N ILE A 248 -33.76 8.09 -4.73
CA ILE A 248 -34.63 8.82 -3.80
C ILE A 248 -34.69 10.27 -4.25
#